data_AF-G0L695-F1
#
_entry.id   AF-G0L695-F1
#
_cell.length_a   1.000
_cell.length_b   1.000
_cell.length_c   1.000
_cell.angle_alpha   90.00
_cell.angle_beta   90.00
_cell.angle_gamma   90.00
#
_symmetry.space_group_name_H-M   'P 1'
#
loop_
_entity.id
_entity.type
_entity.pdbx_description
1 polymer ?
#
loop_
_entity_poly.entity_id
_entity_poly.type
_entity_poly.pdbx_seq_one_letter_code
_entity_poly.pdbx_strand_id
1 'polypeptide(L)'
;MPKYETIKNHVERRTYIQGKFKGKFIGYFDPRKSDVKHENFYDLEVISGEIVTTKNEFNVRHWETGEPEAFQEINNFLTKLPDNLPLEITDEKGASKIYNVNLNDKKLSDYTLSNQVYEGNKVFGDITGNISGYLKHYDTEYIEVEIEKDIPTKLSLPSDKVKTNKQTGNSEVDGNYKRWEYYNSDKSTYWGSWVKQSSTSCSSFSFWETMGLLLQIIIGAVFIIPLLIFGWKVILPIAILLGVIYLLSLLSSVIVSIFKWIFRFAGIALLLLMVFGIISAITNTLKYPNIKKTNIVDDAKEITEIEENPILGDSIITHHRVWEDYTNNLYEADIKMRVSDYKDAYQLRNNLSIPLNSTSQYNRIVSTIYDYDVNKLDLVYSTLDSLKAEKNLNKIEFAVVVVSLIQDIPYSLILGDACNANIYNDTFIKEYLAKNGDCQGFTKYGLLTPVEFMSTLQGDCDTRTLLLFTIFNHYNYDVVMLSSELYKHSIIGINLPFKGISKSINGIKYVVWETTTQGIPPGIISREISDMRFWNVSLISNKNLTI
;
A
#
# COMPACT_ATOMS: atom_id res chain seq x y z
N MET A 1 -31.17 24.04 15.81
CA MET A 1 -31.65 22.74 15.28
C MET A 1 -30.48 22.11 14.57
N PRO A 2 -30.00 20.95 15.04
CA PRO A 2 -28.97 20.20 14.33
C PRO A 2 -29.46 19.86 12.92
N LYS A 3 -28.60 20.07 11.92
CA LYS A 3 -28.90 19.72 10.53
C LYS A 3 -28.34 18.32 10.32
N TYR A 4 -29.24 17.38 10.06
CA TYR A 4 -28.88 16.02 9.70
C TYR A 4 -28.80 15.93 8.18
N GLU A 5 -27.81 15.19 7.69
CA GLU A 5 -27.73 14.78 6.30
C GLU A 5 -27.90 13.27 6.22
N THR A 6 -28.82 12.83 5.36
CA THR A 6 -29.10 11.42 5.15
C THR A 6 -28.11 10.86 4.15
N ILE A 7 -27.13 10.10 4.61
CA ILE A 7 -26.13 9.45 3.77
C ILE A 7 -26.60 8.04 3.42
N LYS A 8 -26.54 7.71 2.13
CA LYS A 8 -26.83 6.37 1.61
C LYS A 8 -25.62 5.47 1.86
N ASN A 9 -25.71 4.55 2.83
CA ASN A 9 -24.69 3.57 3.13
C ASN A 9 -25.04 2.21 2.52
N HIS A 10 -24.07 1.55 1.89
CA HIS A 10 -24.24 0.21 1.32
C HIS A 10 -23.58 -0.82 2.25
N VAL A 11 -24.40 -1.61 2.95
CA VAL A 11 -23.92 -2.62 3.89
C VAL A 11 -23.88 -3.97 3.18
N GLU A 12 -22.70 -4.62 3.16
CA GLU A 12 -22.55 -5.99 2.64
C GLU A 12 -23.20 -6.97 3.62
N ARG A 13 -24.13 -7.79 3.12
CA ARG A 13 -24.79 -8.87 3.83
C ARG A 13 -24.43 -10.20 3.20
N ARG A 14 -24.23 -11.24 4.03
CA ARG A 14 -23.76 -12.56 3.60
C ARG A 14 -24.74 -13.65 4.00
N THR A 15 -25.23 -14.38 3.01
CA THR A 15 -26.05 -15.59 3.23
C THR A 15 -25.16 -16.80 2.99
N TYR A 16 -24.94 -17.59 4.04
CA TYR A 16 -24.06 -18.75 4.01
C TYR A 16 -24.81 -19.99 3.53
N ILE A 17 -24.17 -20.78 2.68
CA ILE A 17 -24.74 -21.98 2.07
C ILE A 17 -23.76 -23.14 2.26
N GLN A 18 -24.28 -24.25 2.77
CA GLN A 18 -23.60 -25.54 2.88
C GLN A 18 -24.47 -26.63 2.27
N GLY A 19 -23.86 -27.57 1.57
CA GLY A 19 -24.58 -28.66 0.90
C GLY A 19 -23.68 -29.78 0.38
N LYS A 20 -24.29 -30.69 -0.39
CA LYS A 20 -23.58 -31.75 -1.10
C LYS A 20 -23.29 -31.31 -2.53
N PHE A 21 -22.04 -31.44 -2.95
CA PHE A 21 -21.61 -31.19 -4.32
C PHE A 21 -21.48 -32.50 -5.08
N LYS A 22 -21.91 -32.48 -6.33
CA LYS A 22 -21.69 -33.55 -7.30
C LYS A 22 -21.28 -32.93 -8.63
N GLY A 23 -20.14 -33.35 -9.17
CA GLY A 23 -19.57 -32.75 -10.36
C GLY A 23 -18.80 -33.72 -11.23
N LYS A 24 -18.33 -33.23 -12.38
CA LYS A 24 -17.45 -33.93 -13.30
C LYS A 24 -16.09 -33.27 -13.32
N PHE A 25 -15.04 -34.08 -13.33
CA PHE A 25 -13.67 -33.60 -13.38
C PHE A 25 -12.92 -34.16 -14.60
N ILE A 26 -11.91 -33.42 -15.01
CA ILE A 26 -10.84 -33.87 -15.89
C ILE A 26 -9.52 -33.72 -15.15
N GLY A 27 -8.66 -34.72 -15.21
CA GLY A 27 -7.30 -34.68 -14.69
C GLY A 27 -6.30 -34.74 -15.85
N TYR A 28 -5.34 -33.84 -15.86
CA TYR A 28 -4.26 -33.83 -16.84
C TYR A 28 -3.01 -34.48 -16.26
N PHE A 29 -2.46 -35.45 -16.96
CA PHE A 29 -1.25 -36.14 -16.52
C PHE A 29 -0.07 -35.16 -16.39
N ASP A 30 0.59 -35.16 -15.23
CA ASP A 30 1.80 -34.37 -14.98
C ASP A 30 3.06 -35.26 -15.14
N PRO A 31 3.78 -35.19 -16.27
CA PRO A 31 4.95 -36.02 -16.51
C PRO A 31 6.14 -35.68 -15.60
N ARG A 32 6.12 -34.53 -14.91
CA ARG A 32 7.21 -34.11 -14.02
C ARG A 32 7.12 -34.73 -12.63
N LYS A 33 5.91 -35.09 -12.21
CA LYS A 33 5.64 -35.74 -10.91
C LYS A 33 5.42 -37.24 -11.04
N SER A 34 5.11 -37.72 -12.24
CA SER A 34 4.76 -39.11 -12.51
C SER A 34 5.96 -39.92 -12.99
N ASP A 35 6.10 -41.15 -12.50
CA ASP A 35 7.17 -42.06 -12.92
C ASP A 35 6.71 -43.09 -13.97
N VAL A 36 5.43 -43.05 -14.36
CA VAL A 36 4.75 -43.92 -15.35
C VAL A 36 4.70 -45.41 -14.95
N LYS A 37 5.53 -45.86 -14.00
CA LYS A 37 5.72 -47.27 -13.64
C LYS A 37 5.04 -47.65 -12.33
N HIS A 38 4.96 -46.74 -11.37
CA HIS A 38 4.42 -47.00 -10.03
C HIS A 38 3.39 -45.95 -9.62
N GLU A 39 3.63 -44.67 -9.91
CA GLU A 39 2.78 -43.56 -9.50
C GLU A 39 2.55 -42.55 -10.63
N ASN A 40 1.28 -42.25 -10.87
CA ASN A 40 0.84 -41.26 -11.86
C ASN A 40 0.08 -40.14 -11.15
N PHE A 41 0.53 -38.91 -11.36
CA PHE A 41 -0.07 -37.69 -10.82
C PHE A 41 -0.86 -36.97 -11.90
N TYR A 42 -2.04 -36.50 -11.53
CA TYR A 42 -2.93 -35.76 -12.41
C TYR A 42 -3.32 -34.43 -11.75
N ASP A 43 -3.19 -33.35 -12.50
CA ASP A 43 -3.71 -32.04 -12.09
C ASP A 43 -5.21 -32.00 -12.42
N LEU A 44 -6.04 -31.99 -11.37
CA LEU A 44 -7.50 -32.07 -11.49
C LEU A 44 -8.10 -30.69 -11.78
N GLU A 45 -9.11 -30.67 -12.64
CA GLU A 45 -9.98 -29.55 -12.98
C GLU A 45 -11.44 -30.02 -12.91
N VAL A 46 -12.28 -29.33 -12.12
CA VAL A 46 -13.71 -29.63 -12.04
C VAL A 46 -14.43 -28.81 -13.11
N ILE A 47 -15.04 -29.49 -14.08
CA ILE A 47 -15.63 -28.86 -15.28
C ILE A 47 -17.06 -28.42 -15.02
N SER A 48 -17.82 -29.21 -14.26
CA SER A 48 -19.22 -28.94 -13.96
C SER A 48 -19.62 -29.54 -12.62
N GLY A 49 -20.72 -29.06 -12.06
CA GLY A 49 -21.35 -29.71 -10.93
C GLY A 49 -22.59 -28.99 -10.45
N GLU A 50 -23.27 -29.63 -9.53
CA GLU A 50 -24.51 -29.20 -8.89
C GLU A 50 -24.36 -29.28 -7.38
N ILE A 51 -25.10 -28.44 -6.68
CA ILE A 51 -25.17 -28.39 -5.22
C ILE A 51 -26.58 -28.75 -4.80
N VAL A 52 -26.70 -29.70 -3.89
CA VAL A 52 -27.98 -30.05 -3.26
C VAL A 52 -27.91 -29.70 -1.78
N THR A 53 -28.91 -28.96 -1.30
CA THR A 53 -29.02 -28.56 0.10
C THR A 53 -30.47 -28.60 0.59
N THR A 54 -30.64 -28.62 1.91
CA THR A 54 -31.94 -28.53 2.58
C THR A 54 -32.05 -27.18 3.28
N LYS A 55 -33.20 -26.52 3.18
CA LYS A 55 -33.45 -25.23 3.85
C LYS A 55 -33.61 -25.47 5.36
N ASN A 56 -32.56 -25.24 6.12
CA ASN A 56 -32.57 -25.22 7.59
C ASN A 56 -31.52 -24.23 8.11
N GLU A 57 -31.58 -23.91 9.40
CA GLU A 57 -30.69 -22.94 10.06
C GLU A 57 -29.20 -23.36 10.08
N PHE A 58 -28.86 -24.56 9.61
CA PHE A 58 -27.48 -25.03 9.53
C PHE A 58 -26.92 -24.87 8.11
N ASN A 59 -27.69 -25.27 7.11
CA ASN A 59 -27.29 -25.39 5.71
C ASN A 59 -27.55 -24.11 4.90
N VAL A 60 -28.55 -23.30 5.26
CA VAL A 60 -28.84 -22.00 4.64
C VAL A 60 -29.03 -20.98 5.74
N ARG A 61 -27.97 -20.24 6.06
CA ARG A 61 -27.97 -19.25 7.14
C ARG A 61 -28.09 -17.84 6.59
N HIS A 62 -29.14 -17.15 7.02
CA HIS A 62 -29.38 -15.76 6.67
C HIS A 62 -28.43 -14.84 7.45
N TRP A 63 -28.04 -13.71 6.86
CA TRP A 63 -27.09 -12.76 7.45
C TRP A 63 -27.51 -12.23 8.83
N GLU A 64 -28.82 -12.20 9.12
CA GLU A 64 -29.38 -11.78 10.42
C GLU A 64 -29.07 -12.73 11.57
N THR A 65 -28.75 -14.00 11.26
CA THR A 65 -28.53 -15.05 12.25
C THR A 65 -27.06 -15.18 12.71
N GLY A 66 -26.17 -14.30 12.22
CA GLY A 66 -24.75 -14.23 12.61
C GLY A 66 -23.81 -15.20 11.88
N GLU A 67 -22.50 -15.05 12.09
CA GLU A 67 -21.47 -15.96 11.55
C GLU A 67 -21.36 -17.25 12.38
N PRO A 68 -21.37 -18.44 11.75
CA PRO A 68 -21.26 -19.70 12.46
C PRO A 68 -19.81 -20.09 12.66
N GLU A 69 -19.20 -19.65 13.76
CA GLU A 69 -17.85 -20.03 14.20
C GLU A 69 -16.71 -19.73 13.20
N ALA A 70 -15.48 -19.66 13.72
CA ALA A 70 -14.30 -19.52 12.87
C ALA A 70 -14.19 -20.75 11.97
N PHE A 71 -14.20 -20.55 10.66
CA PHE A 71 -13.90 -21.57 9.65
C PHE A 71 -12.63 -22.31 10.08
N GLN A 72 -12.74 -23.59 10.43
CA GLN A 72 -11.55 -24.41 10.66
C GLN A 72 -10.76 -24.47 9.35
N GLU A 73 -9.43 -24.35 9.44
CA GLU A 73 -8.52 -24.57 8.32
C GLU A 73 -8.60 -26.04 7.87
N ILE A 74 -9.61 -26.36 7.05
CA ILE A 74 -9.74 -27.67 6.43
C ILE A 74 -8.89 -27.66 5.17
N ASN A 75 -8.15 -28.74 4.93
CA ASN A 75 -7.32 -28.95 3.74
C ASN A 75 -8.04 -28.47 2.47
N ASN A 76 -7.53 -27.37 1.90
CA ASN A 76 -8.09 -26.77 0.71
C ASN A 76 -8.01 -27.77 -0.45
N PHE A 77 -9.15 -28.10 -1.05
CA PHE A 77 -9.16 -28.68 -2.38
C PHE A 77 -8.57 -27.62 -3.34
N LEU A 78 -7.32 -27.84 -3.77
CA LEU A 78 -6.50 -26.85 -4.51
C LEU A 78 -7.05 -26.52 -5.91
N THR A 79 -7.98 -27.33 -6.42
CA THR A 79 -8.58 -27.18 -7.74
C THR A 79 -9.74 -26.17 -7.71
N LYS A 80 -9.75 -25.25 -8.69
CA LYS A 80 -10.82 -24.26 -8.88
C LYS A 80 -12.15 -24.95 -9.20
N LEU A 81 -13.21 -24.59 -8.46
CA LEU A 81 -14.58 -25.05 -8.71
C LEU A 81 -15.29 -24.16 -9.75
N PRO A 82 -16.23 -24.68 -10.55
CA PRO A 82 -16.95 -23.91 -11.57
C PRO A 82 -17.71 -22.71 -10.99
N ASP A 83 -17.87 -21.67 -11.81
CA ASP A 83 -18.78 -20.56 -11.57
C ASP A 83 -20.20 -20.90 -12.05
N ASN A 84 -21.22 -20.30 -11.44
CA ASN A 84 -22.64 -20.57 -11.73
C ASN A 84 -23.06 -22.03 -11.52
N LEU A 85 -22.96 -22.50 -10.28
CA LEU A 85 -23.39 -23.84 -9.91
C LEU A 85 -24.92 -23.86 -9.73
N PRO A 86 -25.65 -24.80 -10.35
CA PRO A 86 -27.03 -25.07 -9.99
C PRO A 86 -27.09 -25.50 -8.52
N LEU A 87 -27.92 -24.81 -7.75
CA LEU A 87 -28.20 -25.08 -6.35
C LEU A 87 -29.67 -25.48 -6.21
N GLU A 88 -29.90 -26.74 -5.89
CA GLU A 88 -31.20 -27.25 -5.49
C GLU A 88 -31.36 -27.11 -3.97
N ILE A 89 -32.38 -26.35 -3.55
CA ILE A 89 -32.76 -26.18 -2.15
C ILE A 89 -34.09 -26.89 -1.93
N THR A 90 -34.09 -27.89 -1.05
CA THR A 90 -35.31 -28.60 -0.62
C THR A 90 -35.83 -28.00 0.68
N ASP A 91 -37.09 -27.55 0.70
CA ASP A 91 -37.76 -27.03 1.90
C ASP A 91 -38.17 -28.17 2.86
N GLU A 92 -38.47 -27.85 4.12
CA GLU A 92 -38.87 -28.82 5.16
C GLU A 92 -40.14 -29.62 4.78
N LYS A 93 -40.93 -29.11 3.82
CA LYS A 93 -42.14 -29.74 3.27
C LYS A 93 -41.88 -30.61 2.03
N GLY A 94 -40.62 -30.80 1.63
CA GLY A 94 -40.21 -31.63 0.49
C GLY A 94 -40.33 -30.97 -0.90
N ALA A 95 -40.63 -29.67 -0.97
CA ALA A 95 -40.64 -28.93 -2.23
C ALA A 95 -39.24 -28.42 -2.55
N SER A 96 -38.71 -28.74 -3.74
CA SER A 96 -37.40 -28.26 -4.19
C SER A 96 -37.49 -27.06 -5.13
N LYS A 97 -36.51 -26.16 -5.02
CA LYS A 97 -36.32 -25.02 -5.91
C LYS A 97 -34.87 -24.99 -6.37
N ILE A 98 -34.67 -24.75 -7.67
CA ILE A 98 -33.34 -24.69 -8.28
C ILE A 98 -32.98 -23.23 -8.55
N TYR A 99 -31.80 -22.83 -8.11
CA TYR A 99 -31.23 -21.50 -8.30
C TYR A 99 -29.87 -21.65 -8.97
N ASN A 100 -29.54 -20.78 -9.92
CA ASN A 100 -28.15 -20.66 -10.38
C ASN A 100 -27.43 -19.69 -9.45
N VAL A 101 -26.41 -20.18 -8.74
CA VAL A 101 -25.70 -19.40 -7.73
C VAL A 101 -24.23 -19.28 -8.04
N ASN A 102 -23.66 -18.13 -7.71
CA ASN A 102 -22.22 -17.95 -7.65
C ASN A 102 -21.78 -17.73 -6.19
N LEU A 103 -21.32 -18.80 -5.57
CA LEU A 103 -20.84 -18.79 -4.19
C LEU A 103 -19.47 -18.11 -4.11
N ASN A 104 -19.29 -17.22 -3.14
CA ASN A 104 -17.98 -16.66 -2.77
C ASN A 104 -17.28 -17.61 -1.79
N ASP A 105 -15.94 -17.64 -1.83
CA ASP A 105 -15.07 -18.48 -0.98
C ASP A 105 -15.50 -19.95 -0.93
N LYS A 106 -15.64 -20.55 -2.13
CA LYS A 106 -16.10 -21.94 -2.31
C LYS A 106 -15.05 -22.89 -1.75
N LYS A 107 -15.48 -23.80 -0.88
CA LYS A 107 -14.63 -24.84 -0.31
C LYS A 107 -15.30 -26.19 -0.49
N LEU A 108 -14.53 -27.18 -0.92
CA LEU A 108 -14.96 -28.57 -1.06
C LEU A 108 -14.17 -29.43 -0.06
N SER A 109 -14.88 -30.10 0.86
CA SER A 109 -14.32 -31.03 1.84
C SER A 109 -14.91 -32.43 1.68
N ASP A 110 -14.27 -33.42 2.30
CA ASP A 110 -14.71 -34.83 2.32
C ASP A 110 -15.06 -35.37 0.93
N TYR A 111 -14.22 -35.04 -0.06
CA TYR A 111 -14.50 -35.36 -1.44
C TYR A 111 -14.00 -36.76 -1.84
N THR A 112 -14.71 -37.39 -2.77
CA THR A 112 -14.40 -38.70 -3.33
C THR A 112 -14.46 -38.64 -4.84
N LEU A 113 -13.46 -39.23 -5.50
CA LEU A 113 -13.39 -39.37 -6.95
C LEU A 113 -13.89 -40.77 -7.33
N SER A 114 -14.82 -40.85 -8.27
CA SER A 114 -15.44 -42.11 -8.71
C SER A 114 -15.60 -42.14 -10.23
N ASN A 115 -15.93 -43.31 -10.79
CA ASN A 115 -16.19 -43.50 -12.23
C ASN A 115 -15.06 -43.00 -13.13
N GLN A 116 -13.82 -43.32 -12.77
CA GLN A 116 -12.62 -42.82 -13.46
C GLN A 116 -12.39 -43.58 -14.77
N VAL A 117 -12.25 -42.84 -15.87
CA VAL A 117 -11.95 -43.34 -17.21
C VAL A 117 -10.66 -42.68 -17.69
N TYR A 118 -9.69 -43.48 -18.09
CA TYR A 118 -8.39 -43.01 -18.55
C TYR A 118 -8.33 -43.04 -20.08
N GLU A 119 -7.97 -41.92 -20.69
CA GLU A 119 -7.81 -41.77 -22.14
C GLU A 119 -6.55 -40.98 -22.45
N GLY A 120 -5.49 -41.69 -22.89
CA GLY A 120 -4.17 -41.09 -23.13
C GLY A 120 -3.62 -40.42 -21.88
N ASN A 121 -3.34 -39.11 -21.97
CA ASN A 121 -2.77 -38.31 -20.88
C ASN A 121 -3.86 -37.64 -20.01
N LYS A 122 -5.09 -38.14 -20.05
CA LYS A 122 -6.24 -37.57 -19.33
C LYS A 122 -6.96 -38.64 -18.52
N VAL A 123 -7.53 -38.21 -17.39
CA VAL A 123 -8.50 -38.99 -16.62
C VAL A 123 -9.79 -38.19 -16.51
N PHE A 124 -10.92 -38.83 -16.73
CA PHE A 124 -12.26 -38.24 -16.55
C PHE A 124 -12.97 -38.96 -15.44
N GLY A 125 -13.78 -38.28 -14.64
CA GLY A 125 -14.57 -38.95 -13.63
C GLY A 125 -15.58 -38.04 -12.96
N ASP A 126 -16.22 -38.60 -11.94
CA ASP A 126 -17.17 -37.89 -11.09
C ASP A 126 -16.51 -37.55 -9.75
N ILE A 127 -16.79 -36.35 -9.25
CA ILE A 127 -16.36 -35.87 -7.93
C ILE A 127 -17.59 -35.57 -7.08
N THR A 128 -17.61 -36.08 -5.86
CA THR A 128 -18.66 -35.76 -4.87
C THR A 128 -18.03 -35.28 -3.58
N GLY A 129 -18.65 -34.35 -2.87
CA GLY A 129 -18.12 -33.86 -1.59
C GLY A 129 -19.08 -32.92 -0.84
N ASN A 130 -18.62 -32.39 0.28
CA ASN A 130 -19.31 -31.34 1.03
C ASN A 130 -18.84 -29.97 0.52
N ILE A 131 -19.76 -29.11 0.11
CA ILE A 131 -19.43 -27.76 -0.35
C ILE A 131 -19.98 -26.71 0.60
N SER A 132 -19.18 -25.67 0.83
CA SER A 132 -19.58 -24.48 1.58
C SER A 132 -19.15 -23.21 0.85
N GLY A 133 -19.93 -22.15 0.98
CA GLY A 133 -19.60 -20.80 0.49
C GLY A 133 -20.68 -19.82 0.88
N TYR A 134 -20.62 -18.58 0.38
CA TYR A 134 -21.63 -17.57 0.71
C TYR A 134 -22.05 -16.69 -0.46
N LEU A 135 -23.30 -16.24 -0.42
CA LEU A 135 -23.86 -15.25 -1.33
C LEU A 135 -23.71 -13.85 -0.73
N LYS A 136 -23.28 -12.89 -1.54
CA LYS A 136 -23.23 -11.47 -1.15
C LYS A 136 -24.47 -10.76 -1.69
N HIS A 137 -25.14 -9.98 -0.84
CA HIS A 137 -26.07 -8.95 -1.28
C HIS A 137 -25.77 -7.64 -0.56
N TYR A 138 -26.24 -6.54 -1.13
CA TYR A 138 -26.02 -5.20 -0.59
C TYR A 138 -27.35 -4.58 -0.23
N ASP A 139 -27.50 -4.23 1.03
CA ASP A 139 -28.65 -3.48 1.51
C ASP A 139 -28.29 -1.99 1.57
N THR A 140 -29.28 -1.15 1.28
CA THR A 140 -29.13 0.30 1.36
C THR A 140 -29.70 0.76 2.69
N GLU A 141 -28.85 1.25 3.57
CA GLU A 141 -29.25 1.89 4.83
C GLU A 141 -29.06 3.40 4.72
N TYR A 142 -30.06 4.15 5.17
CA TYR A 142 -30.01 5.61 5.22
C TYR A 142 -29.60 6.01 6.63
N ILE A 143 -28.38 6.53 6.78
CA ILE A 143 -27.85 6.96 8.07
C ILE A 143 -27.99 8.48 8.14
N GLU A 144 -28.70 8.98 9.16
CA GLU A 144 -28.73 10.41 9.46
C GLU A 144 -27.47 10.78 10.24
N VAL A 145 -26.57 11.52 9.59
CA VAL A 145 -25.35 12.01 10.21
C VAL A 145 -25.56 13.48 10.58
N GLU A 146 -25.29 13.82 11.85
CA GLU A 146 -25.35 15.20 12.32
C GLU A 146 -24.18 16.00 11.73
N ILE A 147 -24.50 17.02 10.93
CA ILE A 147 -23.48 17.91 10.37
C ILE A 147 -23.01 18.85 11.48
N GLU A 148 -21.82 18.61 12.02
CA GLU A 148 -21.12 19.64 12.80
C GLU A 148 -20.82 20.82 11.88
N LYS A 149 -21.49 21.94 12.13
CA LYS A 149 -21.15 23.21 11.48
C LYS A 149 -19.80 23.67 12.05
N ASP A 150 -18.77 23.64 11.22
CA ASP A 150 -17.59 24.45 11.44
C ASP A 150 -18.01 25.94 11.45
N ILE A 151 -18.21 26.47 12.66
CA ILE A 151 -18.42 27.88 12.90
C ILE A 151 -17.06 28.45 13.38
N PRO A 152 -16.47 29.40 12.65
CA PRO A 152 -15.35 30.17 13.19
C PRO A 152 -15.89 30.99 14.36
N THR A 153 -15.60 30.55 15.58
CA THR A 153 -16.08 31.23 16.77
C THR A 153 -15.27 32.50 16.99
N LYS A 154 -15.80 33.62 16.47
CA LYS A 154 -15.44 34.96 16.91
C LYS A 154 -16.10 35.17 18.28
N LEU A 155 -15.39 34.84 19.36
CA LEU A 155 -15.86 35.12 20.73
C LEU A 155 -15.68 36.62 21.02
N SER A 156 -16.80 37.33 21.06
CA SER A 156 -16.90 38.67 21.65
C SER A 156 -16.62 38.60 23.16
N LEU A 157 -15.77 39.51 23.63
CA LEU A 157 -15.42 39.76 25.03
C LEU A 157 -16.67 39.97 25.90
N PRO A 158 -16.77 39.29 27.06
CA PRO A 158 -17.37 39.87 28.24
C PRO A 158 -16.36 40.85 28.85
N SER A 159 -16.73 42.13 28.86
CA SER A 159 -16.03 43.18 29.59
C SER A 159 -16.33 43.04 31.08
N ASP A 160 -15.57 42.21 31.79
CA ASP A 160 -15.48 42.29 33.25
C ASP A 160 -14.02 42.13 33.71
N LYS A 161 -13.55 43.10 34.52
CA LYS A 161 -12.18 43.15 35.03
C LYS A 161 -11.99 42.08 36.09
N VAL A 162 -11.05 41.15 35.87
CA VAL A 162 -10.71 40.11 36.84
C VAL A 162 -9.45 40.51 37.60
N LYS A 163 -9.54 40.57 38.93
CA LYS A 163 -8.40 40.84 39.82
C LYS A 163 -7.38 39.70 39.74
N THR A 164 -6.09 40.01 39.55
CA THR A 164 -5.03 39.00 39.47
C THR A 164 -4.08 39.09 40.66
N ASN A 165 -3.44 37.97 41.01
CA ASN A 165 -2.47 37.92 42.12
C ASN A 165 -1.06 38.40 41.72
N LYS A 166 -0.91 39.09 40.59
CA LYS A 166 0.39 39.57 40.09
C LYS A 166 0.71 40.95 40.68
N GLN A 167 1.68 41.02 41.59
CA GLN A 167 2.13 42.27 42.21
C GLN A 167 2.83 43.18 41.18
N THR A 168 2.60 44.48 41.30
CA THR A 168 3.28 45.50 40.47
C THR A 168 4.69 45.80 40.96
N GLY A 169 4.98 45.47 42.22
CA GLY A 169 6.22 45.82 42.90
C GLY A 169 6.10 47.08 43.76
N ASN A 170 5.02 47.86 43.61
CA ASN A 170 4.74 49.00 44.47
C ASN A 170 4.16 48.53 45.81
N SER A 171 4.65 49.12 46.90
CA SER A 171 4.16 48.86 48.25
C SER A 171 4.04 50.14 49.03
N GLU A 172 3.02 50.22 49.87
CA GLU A 172 2.78 51.33 50.77
C GLU A 172 2.96 50.85 52.21
N VAL A 173 3.58 51.67 53.05
CA VAL A 173 3.84 51.36 54.46
C VAL A 173 3.23 52.47 55.29
N ASP A 174 2.41 52.09 56.25
CA ASP A 174 1.81 53.00 57.24
C ASP A 174 2.01 52.40 58.63
N GLY A 175 2.94 52.99 59.39
CA GLY A 175 3.41 52.47 60.67
C GLY A 175 3.92 51.02 60.58
N ASN A 176 3.32 50.13 61.36
CA ASN A 176 3.67 48.70 61.42
C ASN A 176 2.93 47.84 60.38
N TYR A 177 2.21 48.45 59.44
CA TYR A 177 1.46 47.75 58.39
C TYR A 177 2.01 48.05 57.01
N LYS A 178 1.98 47.05 56.12
CA LYS A 178 2.39 47.14 54.72
C LYS A 178 1.33 46.52 53.81
N ARG A 179 1.00 47.18 52.69
CA ARG A 179 0.15 46.63 51.61
C ARG A 179 0.86 46.70 50.25
N TRP A 180 0.40 45.89 49.29
CA TRP A 180 0.97 45.81 47.94
C TRP A 180 -0.07 46.12 46.87
N GLU A 181 0.38 46.64 45.74
CA GLU A 181 -0.44 46.88 44.54
C GLU A 181 -0.34 45.69 43.56
N TYR A 182 -1.44 45.40 42.86
CA TYR A 182 -1.63 44.25 41.96
C TYR A 182 -2.22 44.68 40.61
N TYR A 183 -2.05 43.87 39.57
CA TYR A 183 -2.66 44.07 38.26
C TYR A 183 -4.03 43.38 38.11
N ASN A 184 -4.94 43.98 37.35
CA ASN A 184 -6.13 43.32 36.79
C ASN A 184 -5.78 42.64 35.46
N SER A 185 -6.69 41.81 34.93
CA SER A 185 -6.55 41.12 33.63
C SER A 185 -6.30 42.06 32.45
N ASP A 186 -6.74 43.33 32.54
CA ASP A 186 -6.57 44.38 31.54
C ASP A 186 -5.31 45.25 31.74
N LYS A 187 -4.43 44.90 32.70
CA LYS A 187 -3.23 45.65 33.12
C LYS A 187 -3.49 46.95 33.90
N SER A 188 -4.74 47.29 34.25
CA SER A 188 -5.00 48.34 35.25
C SER A 188 -4.59 47.87 36.65
N THR A 189 -4.30 48.79 37.59
CA THR A 189 -3.83 48.43 38.93
C THR A 189 -4.90 48.55 40.01
N TYR A 190 -4.76 47.78 41.09
CA TYR A 190 -5.57 47.90 42.31
C TYR A 190 -4.74 47.56 43.56
N TRP A 191 -5.13 48.09 44.72
CA TRP A 191 -4.42 47.87 45.99
C TRP A 191 -4.99 46.69 46.79
N GLY A 192 -4.10 45.86 47.35
CA GLY A 192 -4.45 44.78 48.27
C GLY A 192 -4.57 45.22 49.73
N SER A 193 -4.87 44.27 50.62
CA SER A 193 -5.08 44.51 52.06
C SER A 193 -3.78 44.74 52.83
N TRP A 194 -3.88 45.46 53.96
CA TRP A 194 -2.76 45.77 54.86
C TRP A 194 -2.36 44.58 55.76
N VAL A 195 -1.06 44.36 55.95
CA VAL A 195 -0.48 43.26 56.75
C VAL A 195 0.54 43.78 57.78
N LYS A 196 0.46 43.33 59.04
CA LYS A 196 1.28 43.79 60.20
C LYS A 196 2.66 43.11 60.24
N GLN A 197 3.74 43.85 60.49
CA GLN A 197 5.09 43.29 60.71
C GLN A 197 5.44 43.21 62.20
N SER A 198 5.92 42.06 62.66
CA SER A 198 6.33 41.82 64.05
C SER A 198 7.82 42.08 64.27
N SER A 199 8.15 43.02 65.15
CA SER A 199 9.52 43.29 65.64
C SER A 199 9.72 42.62 67.01
N THR A 200 10.88 42.01 67.27
CA THR A 200 11.29 41.70 68.64
C THR A 200 12.79 41.92 68.83
N SER A 201 13.11 42.73 69.83
CA SER A 201 14.40 43.32 70.14
C SER A 201 15.06 42.68 71.36
N CYS A 202 16.39 42.53 71.30
CA CYS A 202 17.43 42.76 72.33
C CYS A 202 17.27 42.23 73.78
N SER A 203 18.28 41.52 74.31
CA SER A 203 19.05 41.94 75.52
C SER A 203 20.11 40.91 75.96
N SER A 204 21.03 41.39 76.79
CA SER A 204 22.38 40.93 77.15
C SER A 204 22.49 39.72 78.10
N PHE A 205 23.57 38.94 77.91
CA PHE A 205 23.97 37.73 78.65
C PHE A 205 24.48 37.97 80.09
N SER A 206 24.20 37.01 80.97
CA SER A 206 24.51 37.00 82.42
C SER A 206 25.62 35.98 82.78
N PHE A 207 26.33 36.28 83.87
CA PHE A 207 27.54 35.64 84.40
C PHE A 207 27.45 34.11 84.70
N TRP A 208 26.27 33.50 84.71
CA TRP A 208 26.13 32.05 84.89
C TRP A 208 26.34 31.24 83.58
N GLU A 209 26.32 31.92 82.44
CA GLU A 209 26.56 31.30 81.13
C GLU A 209 28.06 31.08 80.84
N THR A 210 28.95 31.86 81.46
CA THR A 210 30.41 31.73 81.33
C THR A 210 30.96 30.53 82.09
N MET A 211 30.28 30.07 83.15
CA MET A 211 30.68 28.88 83.90
C MET A 211 30.25 27.57 83.20
N GLY A 212 29.13 27.59 82.46
CA GLY A 212 28.74 26.51 81.54
C GLY A 212 29.70 26.39 80.34
N LEU A 213 30.18 27.52 79.83
CA LEU A 213 31.18 27.57 78.76
C LEU A 213 32.52 26.93 79.14
N LEU A 214 33.01 27.13 80.37
CA LEU A 214 34.28 26.53 80.82
C LEU A 214 34.21 25.01 80.94
N LEU A 215 33.07 24.46 81.37
CA LEU A 215 32.83 23.01 81.41
C LEU A 215 32.67 22.42 80.00
N GLN A 216 32.01 23.15 79.09
CA GLN A 216 31.92 22.79 77.67
C GLN A 216 33.27 22.84 76.95
N ILE A 217 34.17 23.76 77.30
CA ILE A 217 35.51 23.86 76.69
C ILE A 217 36.37 22.65 77.10
N ILE A 218 36.25 22.16 78.35
CA ILE A 218 37.01 20.99 78.82
C ILE A 218 36.48 19.69 78.17
N ILE A 219 35.16 19.52 78.09
CA ILE A 219 34.54 18.39 77.38
C ILE A 219 34.83 18.47 75.87
N GLY A 220 34.79 19.67 75.31
CA GLY A 220 35.17 19.98 73.93
C GLY A 220 36.63 19.64 73.65
N ALA A 221 37.57 19.96 74.53
CA ALA A 221 38.98 19.63 74.34
C ALA A 221 39.22 18.11 74.31
N VAL A 222 38.52 17.33 75.13
CA VAL A 222 38.68 15.87 75.17
C VAL A 222 38.08 15.17 73.94
N PHE A 223 37.00 15.70 73.36
CA PHE A 223 36.35 15.10 72.18
C PHE A 223 36.77 15.71 70.84
N ILE A 224 36.99 17.02 70.77
CA ILE A 224 37.31 17.75 69.54
C ILE A 224 38.77 17.56 69.13
N ILE A 225 39.71 17.43 70.08
CA ILE A 225 41.13 17.23 69.74
C ILE A 225 41.35 15.87 69.02
N PRO A 226 40.77 14.75 69.47
CA PRO A 226 40.78 13.50 68.69
C PRO A 226 40.04 13.61 67.35
N LEU A 227 38.92 14.35 67.29
CA LEU A 227 38.14 14.57 66.06
C LEU A 227 38.86 15.44 65.02
N LEU A 228 39.70 16.39 65.44
CA LEU A 228 40.52 17.19 64.54
C LEU A 228 41.75 16.42 64.04
N ILE A 229 42.34 15.54 64.87
CA ILE A 229 43.52 14.75 64.48
C ILE A 229 43.12 13.55 63.61
N PHE A 230 42.03 12.83 63.93
CA PHE A 230 41.60 11.62 63.20
C PHE A 230 40.35 11.82 62.34
N GLY A 231 39.44 12.73 62.70
CA GLY A 231 38.15 12.93 62.03
C GLY A 231 38.15 13.92 60.87
N TRP A 232 39.24 14.64 60.61
CA TRP A 232 39.33 15.60 59.49
C TRP A 232 39.09 14.92 58.13
N LYS A 233 39.42 13.63 57.97
CA LYS A 233 39.11 12.85 56.77
C LYS A 233 37.61 12.65 56.52
N VAL A 234 36.78 12.77 57.55
CA VAL A 234 35.30 12.68 57.46
C VAL A 234 34.67 14.07 57.44
N ILE A 235 35.22 15.02 58.20
CA ILE A 235 34.72 16.40 58.25
C ILE A 235 34.98 17.14 56.94
N LEU A 236 36.14 16.97 56.31
CA LEU A 236 36.49 17.63 55.05
C LEU A 236 35.51 17.29 53.90
N PRO A 237 35.18 16.02 53.62
CA PRO A 237 34.19 15.71 52.58
C PRO A 237 32.78 16.20 52.93
N ILE A 238 32.38 16.20 54.21
CA ILE A 238 31.08 16.77 54.62
C ILE A 238 31.05 18.29 54.42
N ALA A 239 32.14 18.99 54.76
CA ALA A 239 32.26 20.43 54.54
C ALA A 239 32.30 20.79 53.06
N ILE A 240 32.99 19.98 52.23
CA ILE A 240 32.96 20.11 50.77
C ILE A 240 31.55 19.86 50.24
N LEU A 241 30.86 18.82 50.72
CA LEU A 241 29.49 18.50 50.30
C LEU A 241 28.51 19.63 50.65
N LEU A 242 28.57 20.15 51.88
CA LEU A 242 27.75 21.29 52.31
C LEU A 242 28.11 22.57 51.55
N GLY A 243 29.40 22.78 51.27
CA GLY A 243 29.87 23.88 50.42
C GLY A 243 29.33 23.78 49.01
N VAL A 244 29.32 22.59 48.41
CA VAL A 244 28.75 22.32 47.08
C VAL A 244 27.24 22.52 47.08
N ILE A 245 26.52 22.04 48.10
CA ILE A 245 25.06 22.26 48.24
C ILE A 245 24.76 23.75 48.37
N TYR A 246 25.53 24.50 49.16
CA TYR A 246 25.37 25.94 49.29
C TYR A 246 25.68 26.68 47.98
N LEU A 247 26.75 26.28 47.27
CA LEU A 247 27.12 26.83 45.97
C LEU A 247 26.03 26.55 44.91
N LEU A 248 25.46 25.33 44.91
CA LEU A 248 24.32 24.94 44.08
C LEU A 248 23.06 25.74 44.42
N SER A 249 22.85 26.07 45.71
CA SER A 249 21.73 26.91 46.14
C SER A 249 21.87 28.36 45.63
N LEU A 250 23.09 28.90 45.60
CA LEU A 250 23.39 30.22 45.02
C LEU A 250 23.21 30.21 43.49
N LEU A 251 23.62 29.11 42.84
CA LEU A 251 23.45 28.88 41.41
C LEU A 251 22.03 28.48 41.01
N SER A 252 21.12 28.22 41.96
CA SER A 252 19.74 27.81 41.66
C SER A 252 18.99 28.82 40.80
N SER A 253 19.22 30.12 41.05
CA SER A 253 18.65 31.21 40.26
C SER A 253 19.18 31.21 38.82
N VAL A 254 20.47 30.92 38.62
CA VAL A 254 21.14 30.81 37.32
C VAL A 254 20.68 29.57 36.58
N ILE A 255 20.61 28.43 37.26
CA ILE A 255 20.13 27.15 36.71
C ILE A 255 18.67 27.28 36.25
N VAL A 256 17.78 27.85 37.06
CA VAL A 256 16.38 28.09 36.67
C VAL A 256 16.28 29.06 35.49
N SER A 257 17.16 30.07 35.41
CA SER A 257 17.21 30.99 34.27
C SER A 257 17.69 30.30 32.98
N ILE A 258 18.71 29.46 33.08
CA ILE A 258 19.23 28.63 31.97
C ILE A 258 18.15 27.65 31.50
N PHE A 259 17.48 26.93 32.42
CA PHE A 259 16.38 26.03 32.05
C PHE A 259 15.21 26.78 31.41
N LYS A 260 14.84 27.99 31.88
CA LYS A 260 13.83 28.82 31.21
C LYS A 260 14.24 29.19 29.79
N TRP A 261 15.52 29.47 29.55
CA TRP A 261 16.04 29.73 28.21
C TRP A 261 15.99 28.45 27.38
N ILE A 262 16.52 27.33 27.87
CA ILE A 262 16.48 26.02 27.20
C ILE A 262 15.05 25.63 26.81
N PHE A 263 14.06 25.75 27.71
CA PHE A 263 12.67 25.45 27.38
C PHE A 263 12.05 26.43 26.37
N ARG A 264 12.48 27.70 26.34
CA ARG A 264 12.09 28.65 25.27
C ARG A 264 12.70 28.27 23.93
N PHE A 265 13.98 27.91 23.88
CA PHE A 265 14.63 27.47 22.65
C PHE A 265 14.11 26.12 22.17
N ALA A 266 13.85 25.18 23.08
CA ALA A 266 13.19 23.91 22.76
C ALA A 266 11.78 24.12 22.23
N GLY A 267 11.01 25.05 22.81
CA GLY A 267 9.70 25.43 22.31
C GLY A 267 9.74 26.07 20.92
N ILE A 268 10.71 26.96 20.67
CA ILE A 268 10.94 27.56 19.34
C ILE A 268 11.38 26.48 18.33
N ALA A 269 12.28 25.59 18.71
CA ALA A 269 12.73 24.48 17.86
C ALA A 269 11.58 23.51 17.53
N LEU A 270 10.73 23.19 18.50
CA LEU A 270 9.52 22.39 18.29
C LEU A 270 8.56 23.09 17.32
N LEU A 271 8.36 24.40 17.48
CA LEU A 271 7.55 25.21 16.56
C LEU A 271 8.13 25.20 15.15
N LEU A 272 9.45 25.37 15.00
CA LEU A 272 10.12 25.30 13.71
C LEU A 272 10.01 23.90 13.08
N LEU A 273 10.12 22.83 13.87
CA LEU A 273 9.91 21.46 13.41
C LEU A 273 8.45 21.19 13.04
N MET A 274 7.48 21.78 13.75
CA MET A 274 6.07 21.67 13.43
C MET A 274 5.74 22.44 12.16
N VAL A 275 6.27 23.66 12.00
CA VAL A 275 6.15 24.45 10.76
C VAL A 275 6.83 23.74 9.60
N PHE A 276 8.03 23.19 9.79
CA PHE A 276 8.73 22.38 8.79
C PHE A 276 7.95 21.09 8.48
N GLY A 277 7.33 20.46 9.47
CA GLY A 277 6.47 19.30 9.31
C GLY A 277 5.19 19.63 8.53
N ILE A 278 4.58 20.79 8.77
CA ILE A 278 3.43 21.28 8.03
C ILE A 278 3.83 21.66 6.60
N ILE A 279 4.96 22.35 6.40
CA ILE A 279 5.50 22.68 5.06
C ILE A 279 5.87 21.39 4.32
N SER A 280 6.47 20.41 4.99
CA SER A 280 6.78 19.09 4.42
C SER A 280 5.50 18.31 4.08
N ALA A 281 4.48 18.35 4.94
CA ALA A 281 3.19 17.75 4.66
C ALA A 281 2.50 18.42 3.46
N ILE A 282 2.53 19.75 3.38
CA ILE A 282 1.95 20.54 2.27
C ILE A 282 2.74 20.33 0.98
N THR A 283 4.09 20.28 1.03
CA THR A 283 4.92 20.01 -0.15
C THR A 283 4.81 18.56 -0.61
N ASN A 284 4.60 17.60 0.30
CA ASN A 284 4.33 16.20 -0.06
C ASN A 284 2.88 15.98 -0.53
N THR A 285 1.89 16.77 -0.08
CA THR A 285 0.53 16.73 -0.64
C THR A 285 0.38 17.56 -1.92
N LEU A 286 1.34 18.43 -2.24
CA LEU A 286 1.44 19.13 -3.54
C LEU A 286 2.35 18.42 -4.55
N LYS A 287 2.99 17.31 -4.18
CA LYS A 287 3.59 16.35 -5.13
C LYS A 287 2.55 15.31 -5.56
N TYR A 288 1.36 15.76 -5.94
CA TYR A 288 0.70 15.03 -7.02
C TYR A 288 1.49 15.36 -8.28
N PRO A 289 1.94 14.37 -9.07
CA PRO A 289 2.39 14.68 -10.42
C PRO A 289 1.26 15.48 -11.06
N ASN A 290 1.56 16.70 -11.53
CA ASN A 290 0.65 17.38 -12.42
C ASN A 290 0.52 16.45 -13.63
N ILE A 291 -0.56 15.68 -13.69
CA ILE A 291 -0.91 14.88 -14.85
C ILE A 291 -1.28 15.93 -15.91
N LYS A 292 -0.27 16.42 -16.63
CA LYS A 292 -0.51 17.09 -17.90
C LYS A 292 -1.12 16.02 -18.79
N LYS A 293 -2.43 16.06 -18.99
CA LYS A 293 -3.06 15.47 -20.18
C LYS A 293 -2.61 16.31 -21.37
N THR A 294 -1.39 16.09 -21.84
CA THR A 294 -1.03 16.46 -23.20
C THR A 294 -1.74 15.46 -24.10
N ASN A 295 -2.69 15.95 -24.91
CA ASN A 295 -3.10 15.22 -26.10
C ASN A 295 -1.83 15.07 -26.93
N ILE A 296 -1.27 13.86 -27.00
CA ILE A 296 -0.11 13.58 -27.83
C ILE A 296 -0.59 13.63 -29.27
N VAL A 297 -0.45 14.81 -29.88
CA VAL A 297 -0.14 14.87 -31.30
C VAL A 297 1.31 14.45 -31.37
N ASP A 298 1.57 13.40 -32.14
CA ASP A 298 2.88 12.89 -32.51
C ASP A 298 3.84 14.07 -32.80
N ASP A 299 4.71 14.35 -31.85
CA ASP A 299 5.51 15.57 -31.82
C ASP A 299 6.77 15.33 -32.66
N ALA A 300 6.63 15.18 -33.98
CA ALA A 300 7.71 15.35 -34.98
C ALA A 300 9.07 14.66 -34.70
N LYS A 301 9.13 13.63 -33.83
CA LYS A 301 10.37 13.05 -33.28
C LYS A 301 10.45 11.53 -33.34
N GLU A 302 9.37 10.83 -33.67
CA GLU A 302 9.42 9.39 -33.94
C GLU A 302 9.78 9.17 -35.41
N ILE A 303 10.98 8.67 -35.66
CA ILE A 303 11.41 8.26 -37.00
C ILE A 303 11.61 6.74 -36.94
N THR A 304 10.75 6.02 -37.66
CA THR A 304 10.94 4.59 -37.91
C THR A 304 11.74 4.41 -39.19
N GLU A 305 12.91 3.78 -39.08
CA GLU A 305 13.75 3.46 -40.22
C GLU A 305 13.96 1.94 -40.30
N ILE A 306 13.85 1.40 -41.52
CA ILE A 306 14.16 0.01 -41.80
C ILE A 306 15.39 -0.02 -42.69
N GLU A 307 16.49 -0.52 -42.16
CA GLU A 307 17.77 -0.56 -42.87
C GLU A 307 18.34 -1.98 -42.88
N GLU A 308 18.98 -2.37 -43.98
CA GLU A 308 19.75 -3.61 -44.03
C GLU A 308 21.01 -3.48 -43.16
N ASN A 309 21.20 -4.39 -42.21
CA ASN A 309 22.42 -4.43 -41.40
C ASN A 309 23.34 -5.55 -41.92
N PRO A 310 24.39 -5.22 -42.70
CA PRO A 310 25.25 -6.21 -43.33
C PRO A 310 26.10 -7.01 -42.33
N ILE A 311 26.29 -6.50 -41.11
CA ILE A 311 27.04 -7.19 -40.04
C ILE A 311 26.17 -8.30 -39.42
N LEU A 312 24.88 -8.04 -39.28
CA LEU A 312 23.93 -8.96 -38.67
C LEU A 312 23.28 -9.91 -39.70
N GLY A 313 23.34 -9.58 -40.99
CA GLY A 313 22.71 -10.36 -42.06
C GLY A 313 21.18 -10.29 -42.03
N ASP A 314 20.61 -9.26 -41.41
CA ASP A 314 19.17 -9.03 -41.29
C ASP A 314 18.85 -7.53 -41.39
N SER A 315 17.61 -7.20 -41.76
CA SER A 315 17.09 -5.83 -41.69
C SER A 315 16.74 -5.49 -40.24
N ILE A 316 17.01 -4.24 -39.85
CA ILE A 316 16.73 -3.73 -38.50
C ILE A 316 15.65 -2.66 -38.59
N ILE A 317 14.63 -2.80 -37.76
CA ILE A 317 13.64 -1.77 -37.46
C ILE A 317 14.21 -0.93 -36.32
N THR A 318 14.36 0.38 -36.54
CA THR A 318 14.84 1.31 -35.51
C THR A 318 13.76 2.33 -35.20
N HIS A 319 13.48 2.53 -33.92
CA HIS A 319 12.63 3.60 -33.40
C HIS A 319 13.46 4.53 -32.53
N HIS A 320 13.62 5.78 -32.98
CA HIS A 320 14.24 6.81 -32.15
C HIS A 320 13.23 7.33 -31.12
N ARG A 321 13.54 7.20 -29.82
CA ARG A 321 12.63 7.57 -28.73
C ARG A 321 13.28 8.57 -27.78
N VAL A 322 12.51 9.57 -27.39
CA VAL A 322 12.86 10.58 -26.38
C VAL A 322 11.71 10.66 -25.38
N TRP A 323 11.97 10.41 -24.09
CA TRP A 323 10.93 10.36 -23.06
C TRP A 323 11.41 10.89 -21.71
N GLU A 324 10.47 11.20 -20.82
CA GLU A 324 10.74 11.68 -19.47
C GLU A 324 10.30 10.67 -18.40
N ASP A 325 11.02 10.61 -17.27
CA ASP A 325 10.56 9.91 -16.07
C ASP A 325 9.66 10.79 -15.18
N TYR A 326 9.20 10.25 -14.04
CA TYR A 326 8.31 10.96 -13.10
C TYR A 326 8.94 12.18 -12.42
N THR A 327 10.24 12.36 -12.56
CA THR A 327 11.01 13.51 -12.06
C THR A 327 11.44 14.45 -13.18
N ASN A 328 10.94 14.24 -14.40
CA ASN A 328 11.28 14.98 -15.62
C ASN A 328 12.76 14.86 -16.02
N ASN A 329 13.43 13.75 -15.68
CA ASN A 329 14.72 13.46 -16.32
C ASN A 329 14.45 12.98 -17.74
N LEU A 330 15.18 13.54 -18.70
CA LEU A 330 15.06 13.22 -20.11
C LEU A 330 15.98 12.05 -20.47
N TYR A 331 15.43 11.08 -21.21
CA TYR A 331 16.13 9.94 -21.76
C TYR A 331 15.92 9.89 -23.28
N GLU A 332 16.92 9.36 -23.98
CA GLU A 332 16.94 9.25 -25.43
C GLU A 332 17.63 7.94 -25.80
N ALA A 333 17.03 7.18 -26.72
CA ALA A 333 17.58 5.91 -27.16
C ALA A 333 16.99 5.46 -28.52
N ASP A 334 17.82 4.75 -29.28
CA ASP A 334 17.36 4.01 -30.46
C ASP A 334 16.97 2.59 -30.05
N ILE A 335 15.68 2.31 -30.09
CA ILE A 335 15.16 0.96 -29.87
C ILE A 335 15.23 0.19 -31.18
N LYS A 336 15.91 -0.95 -31.18
CA LYS A 336 16.19 -1.73 -32.39
C LYS A 336 15.59 -3.13 -32.29
N MET A 337 15.00 -3.59 -33.39
CA MET A 337 14.43 -4.92 -33.53
C MET A 337 14.86 -5.56 -34.86
N ARG A 338 15.07 -6.88 -34.86
CA ARG A 338 15.33 -7.64 -36.08
C ARG A 338 14.03 -7.90 -36.84
N VAL A 339 14.05 -7.70 -38.15
CA VAL A 339 12.90 -8.01 -39.00
C VAL A 339 12.61 -9.52 -39.02
N SER A 340 13.64 -10.36 -38.91
CA SER A 340 13.45 -11.81 -38.76
C SER A 340 12.71 -12.17 -37.47
N ASP A 341 13.14 -11.65 -36.32
CA ASP A 341 12.47 -11.89 -35.03
C ASP A 341 11.02 -11.41 -35.04
N TYR A 342 10.76 -10.23 -35.63
CA TYR A 342 9.39 -9.72 -35.82
C TYR A 342 8.51 -10.70 -36.61
N LYS A 343 9.01 -11.19 -37.75
CA LYS A 343 8.29 -12.16 -38.58
C LYS A 343 8.05 -13.46 -37.81
N ASP A 344 9.05 -13.96 -37.09
CA ASP A 344 8.96 -15.20 -36.33
C ASP A 344 7.97 -15.10 -35.18
N ALA A 345 7.95 -13.99 -34.45
CA ALA A 345 7.00 -13.73 -33.37
C ALA A 345 5.56 -13.61 -33.90
N TYR A 346 5.38 -12.89 -35.02
CA TYR A 346 4.09 -12.81 -35.73
C TYR A 346 3.58 -14.20 -36.15
N GLN A 347 4.46 -15.04 -36.72
CA GLN A 347 4.11 -16.40 -37.12
C GLN A 347 3.78 -17.29 -35.93
N LEU A 348 4.56 -17.21 -34.84
CA LEU A 348 4.26 -17.94 -33.60
C LEU A 348 2.83 -17.62 -33.14
N ARG A 349 2.51 -16.34 -32.92
CA ARG A 349 1.20 -15.93 -32.38
C ARG A 349 0.07 -16.48 -33.24
N ASN A 350 0.17 -16.35 -34.56
CA ASN A 350 -0.88 -16.81 -35.47
C ASN A 350 -1.00 -18.34 -35.50
N ASN A 351 0.09 -19.08 -35.34
CA ASN A 351 0.10 -20.54 -35.34
C ASN A 351 -0.24 -21.17 -33.97
N LEU A 352 -0.22 -20.41 -32.88
CA LEU A 352 -0.63 -20.90 -31.56
C LEU A 352 -2.06 -21.45 -31.61
N SER A 353 -2.23 -22.72 -31.26
CA SER A 353 -3.52 -23.42 -31.31
C SER A 353 -4.12 -23.60 -29.92
N ILE A 354 -4.22 -22.49 -29.16
CA ILE A 354 -4.77 -22.47 -27.80
C ILE A 354 -6.09 -21.67 -27.83
N PRO A 355 -7.24 -22.23 -27.46
CA PRO A 355 -8.48 -21.45 -27.41
C PRO A 355 -8.45 -20.44 -26.25
N LEU A 356 -9.06 -19.27 -26.41
CA LEU A 356 -9.12 -18.22 -25.39
C LEU A 356 -10.49 -18.20 -24.70
N ASN A 357 -10.78 -19.24 -23.90
CA ASN A 357 -12.09 -19.40 -23.24
C ASN A 357 -12.00 -19.36 -21.70
N SER A 358 -10.80 -19.26 -21.14
CA SER A 358 -10.58 -19.28 -19.69
C SER A 358 -9.29 -18.54 -19.31
N THR A 359 -9.22 -18.09 -18.06
CA THR A 359 -8.01 -17.47 -17.48
C THR A 359 -6.79 -18.39 -17.59
N SER A 360 -6.94 -19.71 -17.39
CA SER A 360 -5.84 -20.67 -17.50
C SER A 360 -5.26 -20.74 -18.92
N GLN A 361 -6.12 -20.70 -19.93
CA GLN A 361 -5.69 -20.68 -21.33
C GLN A 361 -5.02 -19.35 -21.68
N TYR A 362 -5.55 -18.22 -21.21
CA TYR A 362 -4.90 -16.91 -21.35
C TYR A 362 -3.50 -16.93 -20.74
N ASN A 363 -3.35 -17.43 -19.50
CA ASN A 363 -2.06 -17.57 -18.82
C ASN A 363 -1.08 -18.42 -19.63
N ARG A 364 -1.55 -19.51 -20.24
CA ARG A 364 -0.73 -20.35 -21.13
C ARG A 364 -0.31 -19.61 -22.40
N ILE A 365 -1.19 -18.80 -22.99
CA ILE A 365 -0.88 -17.98 -24.17
C ILE A 365 0.24 -16.99 -23.83
N VAL A 366 0.08 -16.18 -22.78
CA VAL A 366 1.09 -15.18 -22.39
C VAL A 366 2.40 -15.84 -21.97
N SER A 367 2.37 -16.99 -21.27
CA SER A 367 3.58 -17.75 -20.93
C SER A 367 4.29 -18.26 -22.17
N THR A 368 3.57 -18.82 -23.14
CA THR A 368 4.16 -19.37 -24.37
C THR A 368 4.81 -18.26 -25.21
N ILE A 369 4.16 -17.10 -25.30
CA ILE A 369 4.70 -15.92 -25.97
C ILE A 369 5.96 -15.43 -25.25
N TYR A 370 5.89 -15.24 -23.93
CA TYR A 370 7.03 -14.84 -23.11
C TYR A 370 8.24 -15.76 -23.30
N ASP A 371 8.04 -17.09 -23.19
CA ASP A 371 9.11 -18.08 -23.31
C ASP A 371 9.78 -18.06 -24.70
N TYR A 372 9.02 -17.73 -25.74
CA TYR A 372 9.54 -17.62 -27.11
C TYR A 372 10.32 -16.33 -27.35
N ASP A 373 9.84 -15.21 -26.81
CA ASP A 373 10.34 -13.87 -27.10
C ASP A 373 11.49 -13.42 -26.20
N VAL A 374 11.64 -14.00 -25.01
CA VAL A 374 12.62 -13.53 -24.01
C VAL A 374 14.06 -13.45 -24.52
N ASN A 375 14.44 -14.24 -25.53
CA ASN A 375 15.79 -14.21 -26.12
C ASN A 375 15.88 -13.42 -27.44
N LYS A 376 14.77 -12.85 -27.92
CA LYS A 376 14.67 -12.09 -29.20
C LYS A 376 14.64 -10.57 -29.01
N LEU A 377 14.79 -10.12 -27.76
CA LEU A 377 14.89 -8.71 -27.38
C LEU A 377 16.35 -8.32 -27.09
N ASP A 378 17.34 -9.05 -27.61
CA ASP A 378 18.78 -8.83 -27.37
C ASP A 378 19.22 -7.39 -27.67
N LEU A 379 18.76 -6.83 -28.79
CA LEU A 379 19.05 -5.46 -29.17
C LEU A 379 18.40 -4.43 -28.22
N VAL A 380 17.17 -4.69 -27.76
CA VAL A 380 16.49 -3.86 -26.76
C VAL A 380 17.25 -3.91 -25.43
N TYR A 381 17.66 -5.09 -25.00
CA TYR A 381 18.44 -5.26 -23.77
C TYR A 381 19.78 -4.53 -23.86
N SER A 382 20.50 -4.64 -24.97
CA SER A 382 21.75 -3.92 -25.20
C SER A 382 21.58 -2.40 -25.13
N THR A 383 20.47 -1.87 -25.67
CA THR A 383 20.15 -0.43 -25.58
C THR A 383 19.88 -0.03 -24.12
N LEU A 384 19.08 -0.81 -23.39
CA LEU A 384 18.76 -0.55 -21.99
C LEU A 384 19.99 -0.68 -21.07
N ASP A 385 20.88 -1.63 -21.33
CA ASP A 385 22.16 -1.79 -20.62
C ASP A 385 23.06 -0.58 -20.82
N SER A 386 23.14 -0.08 -22.06
CA SER A 386 23.90 1.13 -22.39
C SER A 386 23.36 2.34 -21.66
N LEU A 387 22.03 2.53 -21.67
CA LEU A 387 21.37 3.63 -20.97
C LEU A 387 21.59 3.56 -19.45
N LYS A 388 21.48 2.36 -18.87
CA LYS A 388 21.74 2.10 -17.46
C LYS A 388 23.16 2.45 -17.05
N ALA A 389 24.15 2.06 -17.87
CA ALA A 389 25.55 2.32 -17.62
C ALA A 389 25.89 3.81 -17.77
N GLU A 390 25.41 4.46 -18.84
CA GLU A 390 25.65 5.88 -19.11
C GLU A 390 25.10 6.78 -17.99
N LYS A 391 23.87 6.51 -17.56
CA LYS A 391 23.20 7.30 -16.50
C LYS A 391 23.50 6.80 -15.09
N ASN A 392 24.31 5.74 -14.94
CA ASN A 392 24.66 5.11 -13.67
C ASN A 392 23.43 4.78 -12.80
N LEU A 393 22.39 4.20 -13.42
CA LEU A 393 21.10 3.97 -12.78
C LEU A 393 21.16 2.80 -11.80
N ASN A 394 20.66 3.02 -10.58
CA ASN A 394 20.46 1.94 -9.63
C ASN A 394 19.22 1.08 -9.99
N LYS A 395 19.00 -0.01 -9.26
CA LYS A 395 17.90 -0.95 -9.52
C LYS A 395 16.51 -0.29 -9.51
N ILE A 396 16.26 0.68 -8.65
CA ILE A 396 14.98 1.37 -8.56
C ILE A 396 14.82 2.36 -9.71
N GLU A 397 15.85 3.15 -9.98
CA GLU A 397 15.87 4.14 -11.06
C GLU A 397 15.71 3.47 -12.43
N PHE A 398 16.44 2.39 -12.68
CA PHE A 398 16.31 1.63 -13.93
C PHE A 398 14.89 1.12 -14.16
N ALA A 399 14.20 0.65 -13.11
CA ALA A 399 12.81 0.22 -13.24
C ALA A 399 11.88 1.39 -13.60
N VAL A 400 12.11 2.57 -13.02
CA VAL A 400 11.37 3.80 -13.36
C VAL A 400 11.58 4.19 -14.82
N VAL A 401 12.82 4.18 -15.30
CA VAL A 401 13.15 4.51 -16.69
C VAL A 401 12.50 3.56 -17.68
N VAL A 402 12.51 2.26 -17.39
CA VAL A 402 11.89 1.24 -18.25
C VAL A 402 10.36 1.41 -18.28
N VAL A 403 9.69 1.58 -17.14
CA VAL A 403 8.22 1.74 -17.15
C VAL A 403 7.82 3.08 -17.77
N SER A 404 8.55 4.17 -17.52
CA SER A 404 8.24 5.45 -18.14
C SER A 404 8.43 5.44 -19.66
N LEU A 405 9.42 4.69 -20.18
CA LEU A 405 9.57 4.44 -21.62
C LEU A 405 8.31 3.79 -22.21
N ILE A 406 7.81 2.72 -21.59
CA ILE A 406 6.64 1.98 -22.11
C ILE A 406 5.35 2.78 -21.95
N GLN A 407 5.23 3.56 -20.88
CA GLN A 407 4.12 4.48 -20.66
C GLN A 407 4.07 5.63 -21.66
N ASP A 408 5.22 6.06 -22.16
CA ASP A 408 5.36 7.14 -23.14
C ASP A 408 5.01 6.71 -24.58
N ILE A 409 5.05 5.41 -24.89
CA ILE A 409 4.54 4.89 -26.15
C ILE A 409 3.02 5.17 -26.23
N PRO A 410 2.48 5.70 -27.33
CA PRO A 410 1.04 5.92 -27.49
C PRO A 410 0.21 4.63 -27.38
N TYR A 411 -0.96 4.72 -26.75
CA TYR A 411 -1.84 3.57 -26.55
C TYR A 411 -2.57 3.22 -27.85
N SER A 412 -2.52 1.95 -28.25
CA SER A 412 -3.22 1.39 -29.40
C SER A 412 -4.03 0.18 -28.97
N LEU A 413 -5.30 0.11 -29.34
CA LEU A 413 -6.15 -1.05 -29.05
C LEU A 413 -5.74 -2.24 -29.92
N ILE A 414 -5.50 -3.39 -29.30
CA ILE A 414 -5.21 -4.63 -30.03
C ILE A 414 -6.45 -5.51 -29.98
N LEU A 415 -7.06 -5.77 -31.14
CA LEU A 415 -8.37 -6.41 -31.21
C LEU A 415 -8.35 -7.67 -32.07
N GLY A 416 -9.07 -8.70 -31.60
CA GLY A 416 -9.28 -9.96 -32.31
C GLY A 416 -10.01 -9.81 -33.64
N ASP A 417 -10.97 -8.89 -33.69
CA ASP A 417 -11.76 -8.58 -34.89
C ASP A 417 -11.36 -7.22 -35.47
N ALA A 418 -12.13 -6.71 -36.43
CA ALA A 418 -11.88 -5.41 -37.05
C ALA A 418 -11.91 -4.25 -36.03
N CYS A 419 -11.20 -3.17 -36.33
CA CYS A 419 -11.29 -1.90 -35.59
C CYS A 419 -12.59 -1.17 -35.90
N ASN A 420 -13.72 -1.72 -35.45
CA ASN A 420 -15.05 -1.19 -35.69
C ASN A 420 -15.82 -1.08 -34.39
N ALA A 421 -16.20 0.13 -33.96
CA ALA A 421 -16.95 0.33 -32.71
C ALA A 421 -18.26 -0.48 -32.66
N ASN A 422 -18.89 -0.75 -33.80
CA ASN A 422 -20.21 -1.38 -33.86
C ASN A 422 -20.21 -2.88 -33.57
N ILE A 423 -19.06 -3.55 -33.64
CA ILE A 423 -18.98 -5.02 -33.43
C ILE A 423 -18.71 -5.39 -31.97
N TYR A 424 -18.23 -4.45 -31.17
CA TYR A 424 -17.96 -4.68 -29.75
C TYR A 424 -19.17 -4.29 -28.91
N ASN A 425 -19.37 -4.96 -27.78
CA ASN A 425 -20.35 -4.54 -26.77
C ASN A 425 -19.70 -3.75 -25.62
N ASP A 426 -18.37 -3.71 -25.60
CA ASP A 426 -17.61 -3.01 -24.58
C ASP A 426 -17.68 -1.48 -24.76
N THR A 427 -18.04 -0.77 -23.68
CA THR A 427 -18.21 0.69 -23.71
C THR A 427 -16.89 1.41 -23.96
N PHE A 428 -15.79 0.95 -23.37
CA PHE A 428 -14.47 1.57 -23.55
C PHE A 428 -14.01 1.44 -25.00
N ILE A 429 -14.08 0.24 -25.59
CA ILE A 429 -13.70 0.00 -26.99
C ILE A 429 -14.56 0.87 -27.93
N LYS A 430 -15.88 0.93 -27.70
CA LYS A 430 -16.79 1.78 -28.49
C LYS A 430 -16.37 3.24 -28.46
N GLU A 431 -16.19 3.79 -27.26
CA GLU A 431 -15.87 5.20 -27.09
C GLU A 431 -14.48 5.56 -27.61
N TYR A 432 -13.51 4.66 -27.41
CA TYR A 432 -12.14 4.85 -27.89
C TYR A 432 -12.09 4.86 -29.42
N LEU A 433 -12.70 3.88 -30.09
CA LEU A 433 -12.77 3.82 -31.55
C LEU A 433 -13.62 4.95 -32.14
N ALA A 434 -14.72 5.36 -31.47
CA ALA A 434 -15.55 6.48 -31.91
C ALA A 434 -14.81 7.83 -31.87
N LYS A 435 -13.74 7.93 -31.08
CA LYS A 435 -12.84 9.08 -31.03
C LYS A 435 -11.65 8.96 -31.98
N ASN A 436 -11.67 8.01 -32.92
CA ASN A 436 -10.57 7.68 -33.82
C ASN A 436 -9.27 7.34 -33.08
N GLY A 437 -9.38 6.65 -31.94
CA GLY A 437 -8.20 6.11 -31.28
C GLY A 437 -7.51 5.04 -32.13
N ASP A 438 -6.19 4.92 -31.96
CA ASP A 438 -5.38 3.99 -32.75
C ASP A 438 -5.69 2.52 -32.44
N CYS A 439 -5.71 1.67 -33.47
CA CYS A 439 -6.14 0.29 -33.30
C CYS A 439 -5.54 -0.65 -34.33
N GLN A 440 -5.11 -1.82 -33.86
CA GLN A 440 -4.71 -2.96 -34.66
C GLN A 440 -5.75 -4.09 -34.59
N GLY A 441 -6.56 -4.20 -35.64
CA GLY A 441 -7.59 -5.24 -35.75
C GLY A 441 -7.05 -6.55 -36.32
N PHE A 442 -7.88 -7.59 -36.27
CA PHE A 442 -7.57 -8.94 -36.76
C PHE A 442 -6.32 -9.57 -36.13
N THR A 443 -6.04 -9.19 -34.89
CA THR A 443 -4.90 -9.69 -34.14
C THR A 443 -5.35 -10.85 -33.25
N LYS A 444 -4.88 -12.06 -33.55
CA LYS A 444 -5.25 -13.24 -32.77
C LYS A 444 -4.99 -13.03 -31.27
N TYR A 445 -5.97 -13.41 -30.45
CA TYR A 445 -6.04 -13.17 -29.00
C TYR A 445 -6.20 -11.71 -28.54
N GLY A 446 -6.21 -10.73 -29.46
CA GLY A 446 -6.19 -9.32 -29.07
C GLY A 446 -4.89 -8.95 -28.34
N LEU A 447 -3.77 -9.57 -28.68
CA LEU A 447 -2.49 -9.42 -27.97
C LEU A 447 -1.33 -9.40 -28.97
N LEU A 448 -0.42 -8.42 -28.86
CA LEU A 448 0.88 -8.51 -29.52
C LEU A 448 1.91 -9.14 -28.60
N THR A 449 2.87 -9.83 -29.21
CA THR A 449 4.04 -10.35 -28.52
C THR A 449 5.00 -9.20 -28.13
N PRO A 450 5.87 -9.36 -27.10
CA PRO A 450 6.90 -8.37 -26.77
C PRO A 450 7.73 -7.89 -27.97
N VAL A 451 8.13 -8.81 -28.84
CA VAL A 451 8.90 -8.52 -30.05
C VAL A 451 8.08 -7.71 -31.05
N GLU A 452 6.83 -8.08 -31.29
CA GLU A 452 5.94 -7.32 -32.18
C GLU A 452 5.66 -5.93 -31.65
N PHE A 453 5.40 -5.78 -30.35
CA PHE A 453 5.17 -4.47 -29.76
C PHE A 453 6.37 -3.55 -29.90
N MET A 454 7.59 -4.03 -29.63
CA MET A 454 8.79 -3.20 -29.82
C MET A 454 9.11 -2.94 -31.29
N SER A 455 8.57 -3.73 -32.21
CA SER A 455 8.73 -3.53 -33.66
C SER A 455 7.73 -2.53 -34.22
N THR A 456 6.51 -2.46 -33.69
CA THR A 456 5.42 -1.61 -34.23
C THR A 456 5.06 -0.42 -33.37
N LEU A 457 5.44 -0.43 -32.09
CA LEU A 457 5.02 0.50 -31.03
C LEU A 457 3.49 0.59 -30.84
N GLN A 458 2.75 -0.41 -31.33
CA GLN A 458 1.30 -0.53 -31.10
C GLN A 458 1.06 -1.51 -29.95
N GLY A 459 0.42 -1.07 -28.87
CA GLY A 459 0.18 -1.95 -27.74
C GLY A 459 -0.85 -1.43 -26.76
N ASP A 460 -1.69 -2.35 -26.30
CA ASP A 460 -2.69 -2.16 -25.27
C ASP A 460 -2.15 -2.57 -23.88
N CYS A 461 -3.04 -2.67 -22.88
CA CYS A 461 -2.65 -2.96 -21.50
C CYS A 461 -1.98 -4.33 -21.33
N ASP A 462 -2.48 -5.36 -22.02
CA ASP A 462 -1.95 -6.71 -21.96
C ASP A 462 -0.57 -6.78 -22.63
N THR A 463 -0.48 -6.23 -23.84
CA THR A 463 0.75 -6.18 -24.65
C THR A 463 1.90 -5.47 -23.90
N ARG A 464 1.62 -4.29 -23.34
CA ARG A 464 2.61 -3.49 -22.59
C ARG A 464 3.08 -4.21 -21.33
N THR A 465 2.14 -4.80 -20.60
CA THR A 465 2.46 -5.49 -19.34
C THR A 465 3.29 -6.74 -19.60
N LEU A 466 3.00 -7.49 -20.68
CA LEU A 466 3.76 -8.66 -21.07
C LEU A 466 5.21 -8.30 -21.45
N LEU A 467 5.41 -7.21 -22.20
CA LEU A 467 6.76 -6.70 -22.47
C LEU A 467 7.49 -6.31 -21.18
N LEU A 468 6.85 -5.55 -20.29
CA LEU A 468 7.45 -5.13 -19.03
C LEU A 468 7.84 -6.33 -18.16
N PHE A 469 6.97 -7.34 -18.08
CA PHE A 469 7.29 -8.60 -17.42
C PHE A 469 8.52 -9.26 -18.05
N THR A 470 8.58 -9.32 -19.38
CA THR A 470 9.69 -9.92 -20.13
C THR A 470 11.02 -9.21 -19.85
N ILE A 471 11.04 -7.88 -19.93
CA ILE A 471 12.22 -7.05 -19.65
C ILE A 471 12.65 -7.21 -18.18
N PHE A 472 11.73 -7.06 -17.24
CA PHE A 472 12.08 -7.10 -15.83
C PHE A 472 12.55 -8.47 -15.36
N ASN A 473 11.95 -9.55 -15.87
CA ASN A 473 12.41 -10.89 -15.56
C ASN A 473 13.83 -11.14 -16.12
N HIS A 474 14.14 -10.67 -17.33
CA HIS A 474 15.50 -10.69 -17.90
C HIS A 474 16.51 -10.00 -16.95
N TYR A 475 16.15 -8.81 -16.44
CA TYR A 475 16.96 -8.07 -15.47
C TYR A 475 16.84 -8.54 -14.02
N ASN A 476 16.35 -9.76 -13.80
CA ASN A 476 16.38 -10.39 -12.50
C ASN A 476 15.56 -9.66 -11.42
N TYR A 477 14.56 -8.87 -11.82
CA TYR A 477 13.57 -8.31 -10.92
C TYR A 477 12.56 -9.39 -10.51
N ASP A 478 12.01 -9.20 -9.32
CA ASP A 478 10.92 -10.02 -8.81
C ASP A 478 9.60 -9.31 -9.14
N VAL A 479 8.89 -9.84 -10.14
CA VAL A 479 7.76 -9.21 -10.82
C VAL A 479 6.62 -10.19 -11.09
N VAL A 480 5.41 -9.64 -11.16
CA VAL A 480 4.17 -10.37 -11.49
C VAL A 480 3.40 -9.61 -12.55
N MET A 481 2.87 -10.32 -13.54
CA MET A 481 1.85 -9.79 -14.45
C MET A 481 0.49 -10.06 -13.83
N LEU A 482 -0.29 -8.99 -13.61
CA LEU A 482 -1.63 -9.06 -13.05
C LEU A 482 -2.67 -8.71 -14.10
N SER A 483 -3.68 -9.56 -14.26
CA SER A 483 -4.82 -9.34 -15.15
C SER A 483 -6.13 -9.32 -14.38
N SER A 484 -7.13 -8.58 -14.87
CA SER A 484 -8.47 -8.58 -14.30
C SER A 484 -9.51 -8.63 -15.39
N GLU A 485 -10.29 -9.72 -15.44
CA GLU A 485 -11.44 -9.86 -16.34
C GLU A 485 -12.53 -8.83 -16.00
N LEU A 486 -12.69 -8.50 -14.71
CA LEU A 486 -13.67 -7.51 -14.25
C LEU A 486 -13.30 -6.10 -14.72
N TYR A 487 -12.03 -5.73 -14.59
CA TYR A 487 -11.54 -4.41 -14.97
C TYR A 487 -11.15 -4.32 -16.44
N LYS A 488 -11.08 -5.46 -17.14
CA LYS A 488 -10.62 -5.56 -18.53
C LYS A 488 -9.28 -4.87 -18.73
N HIS A 489 -8.37 -5.11 -17.79
CA HIS A 489 -7.12 -4.39 -17.68
C HIS A 489 -5.99 -5.28 -17.19
N SER A 490 -4.76 -4.91 -17.53
CA SER A 490 -3.54 -5.58 -17.11
C SER A 490 -2.53 -4.56 -16.57
N ILE A 491 -1.88 -4.91 -15.45
CA ILE A 491 -0.88 -4.09 -14.76
C ILE A 491 0.29 -4.96 -14.31
N ILE A 492 1.45 -4.34 -14.10
CA ILE A 492 2.63 -5.04 -13.57
C ILE A 492 2.69 -4.85 -12.04
N GLY A 493 3.08 -5.88 -11.30
CA GLY A 493 3.47 -5.79 -9.90
C GLY A 493 4.97 -6.03 -9.75
N ILE A 494 5.64 -5.25 -8.91
CA ILE A 494 7.09 -5.34 -8.70
C ILE A 494 7.45 -5.33 -7.22
N ASN A 495 8.32 -6.25 -6.80
CA ASN A 495 8.86 -6.31 -5.45
C ASN A 495 10.07 -5.38 -5.32
N LEU A 496 9.77 -4.09 -5.17
CA LEU A 496 10.71 -3.01 -4.87
C LEU A 496 10.15 -2.19 -3.70
N PRO A 497 10.99 -1.44 -2.96
CA PRO A 497 10.58 -0.69 -1.78
C PRO A 497 9.79 0.60 -2.11
N PHE A 498 8.91 0.51 -3.10
CA PHE A 498 7.94 1.56 -3.41
C PHE A 498 6.82 1.60 -2.35
N LYS A 499 6.13 2.74 -2.28
CA LYS A 499 4.96 2.94 -1.43
C LYS A 499 3.71 2.91 -2.30
N GLY A 500 2.55 2.63 -1.68
CA GLY A 500 1.26 2.64 -2.36
C GLY A 500 0.60 1.27 -2.41
N ILE A 501 -0.34 1.13 -3.34
CA ILE A 501 -1.17 -0.07 -3.51
C ILE A 501 -0.29 -1.25 -3.94
N SER A 502 -0.56 -2.40 -3.36
CA SER A 502 0.23 -3.61 -3.56
C SER A 502 -0.62 -4.85 -3.42
N LYS A 503 -0.22 -5.92 -4.10
CA LYS A 503 -0.80 -7.26 -3.93
C LYS A 503 0.22 -8.18 -3.28
N SER A 504 -0.19 -8.87 -2.21
CA SER A 504 0.63 -9.90 -1.57
C SER A 504 0.39 -11.24 -2.26
N ILE A 505 1.46 -11.89 -2.73
CA ILE A 505 1.43 -13.20 -3.40
C ILE A 505 2.52 -14.05 -2.74
N ASN A 506 2.15 -15.20 -2.17
CA ASN A 506 3.06 -16.10 -1.47
C ASN A 506 3.92 -15.41 -0.38
N GLY A 507 3.33 -14.46 0.35
CA GLY A 507 4.02 -13.69 1.38
C GLY A 507 4.91 -12.54 0.87
N ILE A 508 5.09 -12.43 -0.45
CA ILE A 508 5.87 -11.37 -1.09
C ILE A 508 4.93 -10.22 -1.49
N LYS A 509 5.33 -8.98 -1.19
CA LYS A 509 4.57 -7.77 -1.50
C LYS A 509 5.01 -7.20 -2.84
N TYR A 510 4.10 -7.18 -3.81
CA TYR A 510 4.32 -6.57 -5.12
C TYR A 510 3.58 -5.24 -5.20
N VAL A 511 4.29 -4.13 -5.31
CA VAL A 511 3.69 -2.81 -5.55
C VAL A 511 3.20 -2.77 -6.99
N VAL A 512 1.93 -2.43 -7.20
CA VAL A 512 1.33 -2.44 -8.54
C VAL A 512 1.68 -1.17 -9.30
N TRP A 513 1.73 -1.25 -10.62
CA TRP A 513 2.15 -0.16 -11.48
C TRP A 513 1.30 -0.15 -12.75
N GLU A 514 0.56 0.95 -12.93
CA GLU A 514 -0.21 1.22 -14.14
C GLU A 514 0.74 1.36 -15.34
N THR A 515 0.47 0.68 -16.45
CA THR A 515 1.36 0.58 -17.61
C THR A 515 0.83 1.35 -18.83
N THR A 516 -0.43 1.77 -18.81
CA THR A 516 -1.10 2.42 -19.95
C THR A 516 -1.07 3.94 -19.90
N THR A 517 -1.23 4.52 -18.72
CA THR A 517 -1.33 5.97 -18.57
C THR A 517 0.05 6.57 -18.30
N GLN A 518 0.46 7.52 -19.14
CA GLN A 518 1.74 8.20 -18.99
C GLN A 518 1.86 8.92 -17.64
N GLY A 519 3.02 8.80 -17.02
CA GLY A 519 3.38 9.57 -15.82
C GLY A 519 2.74 9.07 -14.52
N ILE A 520 2.11 7.90 -14.52
CA ILE A 520 1.59 7.29 -13.29
C ILE A 520 2.72 6.52 -12.56
N PRO A 521 3.14 6.95 -11.36
CA PRO A 521 4.22 6.29 -10.63
C PRO A 521 3.75 4.99 -9.95
N PRO A 522 4.67 4.13 -9.50
CA PRO A 522 4.33 2.86 -8.85
C PRO A 522 3.50 3.08 -7.59
N GLY A 523 2.57 2.18 -7.34
CA GLY A 523 1.68 2.17 -6.19
C GLY A 523 0.48 3.11 -6.30
N ILE A 524 0.35 3.85 -7.41
CA ILE A 524 -0.80 4.68 -7.73
C ILE A 524 -1.62 4.00 -8.82
N ILE A 525 -2.89 3.76 -8.52
CA ILE A 525 -3.87 3.25 -9.49
C ILE A 525 -5.21 3.93 -9.21
N SER A 526 -6.08 4.01 -10.21
CA SER A 526 -7.39 4.65 -10.05
C SER A 526 -8.26 3.90 -9.05
N ARG A 527 -9.15 4.63 -8.36
CA ARG A 527 -9.99 4.04 -7.29
C ARG A 527 -10.88 2.92 -7.84
N GLU A 528 -11.33 3.06 -9.08
CA GLU A 528 -12.24 2.13 -9.77
C GLU A 528 -11.62 0.74 -9.95
N ILE A 529 -10.29 0.65 -10.07
CA ILE A 529 -9.55 -0.60 -10.31
C ILE A 529 -8.58 -0.95 -9.15
N SER A 530 -8.69 -0.25 -8.02
CA SER A 530 -7.79 -0.37 -6.87
C SER A 530 -8.00 -1.60 -5.99
N ASP A 531 -9.11 -2.34 -6.15
CA ASP A 531 -9.39 -3.51 -5.31
C ASP A 531 -8.61 -4.74 -5.81
N MET A 532 -7.50 -5.01 -5.11
CA MET A 532 -6.54 -6.08 -5.42
C MET A 532 -7.13 -7.50 -5.39
N ARG A 533 -8.37 -7.70 -4.92
CA ARG A 533 -9.04 -9.01 -4.91
C ARG A 533 -9.46 -9.48 -6.31
N PHE A 534 -9.72 -8.56 -7.22
CA PHE A 534 -10.15 -8.87 -8.60
C PHE A 534 -8.99 -9.02 -9.58
N TRP A 535 -7.77 -8.85 -9.12
CA TRP A 535 -6.56 -9.02 -9.91
C TRP A 535 -6.02 -10.44 -9.76
N ASN A 536 -5.88 -11.16 -10.86
CA ASN A 536 -5.33 -12.52 -10.90
C ASN A 536 -3.89 -12.49 -11.41
N VAL A 537 -3.09 -13.47 -10.97
CA VAL A 537 -1.72 -13.63 -11.46
C VAL A 537 -1.75 -14.34 -12.81
N SER A 538 -1.26 -13.67 -13.85
CA SER A 538 -1.06 -14.27 -15.17
C SER A 538 0.30 -14.92 -15.29
N LEU A 539 1.35 -14.20 -14.87
CA LEU A 539 2.74 -14.63 -14.84
C LEU A 539 3.42 -14.17 -13.54
N ILE A 540 4.39 -14.95 -13.07
CA ILE A 540 5.24 -14.63 -11.92
C ILE A 540 6.68 -14.96 -12.25
N SER A 541 7.62 -14.07 -11.93
CA SER A 541 9.04 -14.31 -12.13
C SER A 541 9.50 -15.44 -11.21
N ASN A 542 10.13 -16.47 -11.78
CA ASN A 542 10.61 -17.60 -11.01
C ASN A 542 11.90 -17.23 -10.27
N LYS A 543 11.77 -16.77 -9.03
CA LYS A 543 12.87 -16.80 -8.05
C LYS A 543 12.37 -17.40 -6.75
N ASN A 544 12.87 -18.59 -6.45
CA ASN A 544 12.69 -19.34 -5.19
C ASN A 544 11.39 -20.14 -5.03
N LEU A 545 11.23 -21.18 -5.84
CA LEU A 545 11.03 -22.51 -5.25
C LEU A 545 12.35 -23.25 -5.43
N THR A 546 13.27 -23.06 -4.49
CA THR A 546 14.39 -24.00 -4.32
C THR A 546 13.80 -25.39 -4.06
N ILE A 547 14.38 -26.36 -4.77
CA ILE A 547 14.11 -27.81 -4.78
C ILE A 547 13.75 -28.38 -3.41
#